data_AF-A0A653Z7Y8-F1
#
_entry.id   AF-A0A653Z7Y8-F1
#
_cell.length_a   1.000
_cell.length_b   1.000
_cell.length_c   1.000
_cell.angle_alpha   90.00
_cell.angle_beta   90.00
_cell.angle_gamma   90.00
#
_symmetry.space_group_name_H-M   'P 1'
#
loop_
_entity.id
_entity.type
_entity.pdbx_description
1 polymer ?
#
loop_
_entity_poly.entity_id
_entity_poly.type
_entity_poly.pdbx_seq_one_letter_code
_entity_poly.pdbx_strand_id
1 'polypeptide(L)' 'MKILNCKIKLSEVIYEVQTNKNKYFKYALPKNISNYKVRKVLKNVESKLDHNSNN' A
#
# COMPACT_ATOMS: atom_id res chain seq x y z
N MET A 1 -2.54 9.05 1.07
CA MET A 1 -1.67 8.20 0.24
C MET A 1 -1.84 8.43 -1.25
N LYS A 2 -0.76 8.22 -2.00
CA LYS A 2 -0.72 8.16 -3.48
C LYS A 2 -0.05 6.85 -3.91
N ILE A 3 -0.65 6.13 -4.86
CA ILE A 3 0.01 4.99 -5.50
C ILE A 3 0.96 5.56 -6.56
N LEU A 4 2.26 5.26 -6.44
CA LEU A 4 3.29 5.71 -7.36
C LEU A 4 3.49 4.72 -8.50
N ASN A 5 3.43 3.43 -8.19
CA ASN A 5 3.66 2.37 -9.14
C ASN A 5 2.85 1.12 -8.76
N CYS A 6 2.57 0.32 -9.78
CA CYS A 6 1.82 -0.93 -9.67
C CYS A 6 2.49 -1.96 -10.57
N LYS A 7 3.13 -2.97 -9.98
CA LYS A 7 3.79 -4.05 -10.72
C LYS A 7 2.97 -5.33 -10.62
N ILE A 8 2.40 -5.75 -11.73
CA ILE A 8 1.61 -6.98 -11.84
C ILE A 8 2.58 -8.15 -12.04
N LYS A 9 2.44 -9.18 -11.21
CA LYS A 9 3.09 -10.49 -11.34
C LYS A 9 2.04 -11.58 -11.57
N LEU A 10 2.49 -12.82 -11.70
CA LEU A 10 1.63 -13.97 -11.97
C LEU A 10 0.56 -14.17 -10.88
N SER A 11 0.93 -14.11 -9.60
CA SER A 11 0.05 -14.37 -8.45
C SER A 11 -0.34 -13.12 -7.65
N GLU A 12 0.40 -12.01 -7.82
CA GLU A 12 0.29 -10.84 -6.95
C GLU A 12 0.44 -9.54 -7.73
N VAL A 13 0.04 -8.44 -7.10
CA VAL A 13 0.27 -7.08 -7.54
C VAL A 13 1.03 -6.36 -6.43
N ILE A 14 2.18 -5.79 -6.79
CA ILE A 14 3.00 -4.99 -5.88
C ILE A 14 2.64 -3.53 -6.06
N TYR A 15 2.21 -2.90 -4.98
CA TYR A 15 1.91 -1.48 -4.92
C TYR A 15 3.07 -0.74 -4.26
N GLU A 16 3.57 0.29 -4.95
CA GLU A 16 4.50 1.25 -4.37
C GLU A 16 3.69 2.50 -4.00
N VAL A 17 3.71 2.87 -2.73
CA VAL A 17 2.79 3.87 -2.17
C VAL A 17 3.58 4.91 -1.39
N GLN A 18 3.19 6.17 -1.58
CA GLN A 18 3.63 7.31 -0.78
C GLN A 18 2.51 7.68 0.19
N THR A 19 2.80 7.76 1.49
CA THR A 19 1.86 8.24 2.50
C THR A 19 1.70 9.75 2.43
N ASN A 20 0.66 10.29 3.08
CA ASN A 20 0.50 11.74 3.20
C ASN A 20 1.65 12.42 3.98
N LYS A 21 2.34 11.69 4.86
CA LYS A 21 3.54 12.16 5.57
C LYS A 21 4.83 11.95 4.79
N ASN A 22 4.75 11.79 3.47
CA ASN A 22 5.90 11.63 2.57
C ASN A 22 6.75 10.37 2.85
N LYS A 23 6.20 9.35 3.52
CA LYS A 23 6.85 8.05 3.69
C LYS A 23 6.55 7.14 2.52
N TYR A 24 7.42 6.16 2.28
CA TYR A 24 7.27 5.22 1.17
C TYR A 24 7.17 3.80 1.69
N PHE A 25 6.28 3.01 1.10
CA PHE A 25 6.21 1.58 1.36
C PHE A 25 5.85 0.79 0.10
N LYS A 26 6.25 -0.48 0.11
CA LYS A 26 5.83 -1.48 -0.88
C LYS A 26 4.94 -2.50 -0.22
N TYR A 27 3.87 -2.91 -0.89
CA TYR A 27 2.96 -3.91 -0.36
C TYR A 27 2.45 -4.82 -1.48
N ALA A 28 2.58 -6.13 -1.27
CA ALA A 28 2.11 -7.14 -2.20
C ALA A 28 0.71 -7.62 -1.82
N LEU A 29 -0.19 -7.68 -2.80
CA LEU A 29 -1.53 -8.21 -2.63
C LEU A 29 -1.86 -9.26 -3.69
N PRO A 30 -2.69 -10.26 -3.38
CA PRO A 30 -3.17 -11.22 -4.37
C PRO A 30 -3.83 -10.52 -5.55
N LYS A 31 -3.61 -11.00 -6.78
CA LYS A 31 -4.20 -10.40 -8.00
C LYS A 31 -5.73 -10.44 -8.03
N ASN A 32 -6.34 -11.40 -7.34
CA ASN A 32 -7.78 -11.66 -7.31
C ASN A 32 -8.54 -10.88 -6.23
N ILE A 33 -7.96 -9.82 -5.67
CA ILE A 33 -8.59 -8.99 -4.64
C ILE A 33 -9.33 -7.81 -5.28
N SER A 34 -10.47 -7.40 -4.71
CA SER A 34 -11.22 -6.24 -5.20
C SER A 34 -10.52 -4.92 -4.88
N ASN A 35 -10.68 -3.92 -5.76
CA ASN A 35 -10.11 -2.57 -5.58
C ASN A 35 -10.48 -1.93 -4.24
N TYR A 36 -11.68 -2.18 -3.72
CA TYR A 36 -12.10 -1.71 -2.40
C TYR A 36 -11.23 -2.30 -1.29
N LYS A 37 -11.00 -3.62 -1.31
CA LYS A 37 -10.15 -4.31 -0.34
C LYS A 37 -8.69 -3.86 -0.46
N VAL A 38 -8.16 -3.67 -1.68
CA VAL A 38 -6.82 -3.09 -1.90
C VAL A 38 -6.67 -1.77 -1.15
N ARG A 39 -7.58 -0.82 -1.40
CA ARG A 39 -7.53 0.51 -0.77
C ARG A 39 -7.61 0.42 0.75
N LYS A 40 -8.45 -0.46 1.30
CA LYS A 40 -8.58 -0.66 2.75
C LYS A 40 -7.28 -1.19 3.37
N VAL A 41 -6.64 -2.18 2.74
CA VAL A 41 -5.36 -2.73 3.22
C VAL A 41 -4.26 -1.68 3.17
N LEU A 42 -4.11 -0.98 2.04
CA LEU A 42 -3.06 0.04 1.89
C LEU A 42 -3.24 1.20 2.89
N LYS A 43 -4.48 1.63 3.16
CA LYS A 43 -4.77 2.64 4.21
C LYS A 43 -4.38 2.14 5.60
N ASN A 44 -4.67 0.89 5.93
CA ASN A 44 -4.28 0.32 7.23
C ASN A 44 -2.76 0.28 7.39
N VAL A 45 -2.02 -0.03 6.32
CA VAL A 45 -0.55 0.00 6.31
C VAL A 45 -0.03 1.43 6.48
N GLU A 46 -0.59 2.40 5.73
CA GLU A 46 -0.29 3.82 5.88
C GLU A 46 -0.48 4.29 7.33
N SER A 47 -1.64 4.02 7.95
CA SER A 47 -1.92 4.45 9.32
C SER A 47 -0.93 3.87 10.33
N LYS A 48 -0.53 2.61 10.18
CA LYS A 48 0.48 1.99 11.07
C LYS A 48 1.86 2.63 10.89
N LEU A 49 2.29 2.87 9.65
CA LEU A 49 3.57 3.49 9.35
C LEU A 49 3.66 4.94 9.83
N ASP A 50 2.56 5.69 9.70
CA ASP A 50 2.49 7.09 10.12
C ASP A 50 2.37 7.23 11.64
N HIS A 51 1.89 6.21 12.35
CA HIS A 51 1.84 6.16 13.81
C HIS A 51 3.18 5.73 14.42
N ASN A 52 3.87 4.76 13.83
CA ASN A 52 5.20 4.31 14.25
C ASN A 52 6.32 5.35 14.03
N SER A 53 6.03 6.53 13.46
CA SER A 53 7.02 7.60 13.33
C SER A 53 7.24 8.45 14.58
N ASN A 54 6.41 8.27 15.60
CA ASN A 54 6.34 9.16 16.75
C ASN A 54 7.09 8.62 17.98
N ASN A 55 8.14 7.82 17.80
CA ASN A 55 9.07 7.43 18.87
C ASN A 55 10.49 7.85 18.49
#